data_AF-A0A3N5U9D2-F1
#
_entry.id   AF-A0A3N5U9D2-F1
#
_cell.length_a   1.000
_cell.length_b   1.000
_cell.length_c   1.000
_cell.angle_alpha   90.00
_cell.angle_beta   90.00
_cell.angle_gamma   90.00
#
_symmetry.space_group_name_H-M   'P 1'
#
loop_
_entity.id
_entity.type
_entity.pdbx_description
1 polymer ?
#
loop_
_entity_poly.entity_id
_entity_poly.type
_entity_poly.pdbx_seq_one_letter_code
_entity_poly.pdbx_strand_id
1 'polypeptide(L)'
;MQSLFRLVFIVSVGIFAAAATVFAQTPESGTTDPGVQRRMENQDQRIDQGVQSGALTPRETGKLAADQARIQQTEERMRSDGNLTGQERQKLKTKQDRASDRIYQQKHDHQRAPVKQGPKN
;
A
#
# COMPACT_ATOMS: atom_id res chain seq x y z
N MET A 1 10.08 0.11 51.73
CA MET A 1 11.37 -0.10 52.43
C MET A 1 12.18 -1.08 51.59
N GLN A 2 13.21 -0.57 50.89
CA GLN A 2 14.61 -1.05 50.87
C GLN A 2 14.77 -2.51 50.39
N SER A 3 15.43 -2.84 49.27
CA SER A 3 16.81 -2.51 48.83
C SER A 3 16.96 -2.86 47.33
N LEU A 4 17.60 -2.09 46.43
CA LEU A 4 19.04 -1.76 46.26
C LEU A 4 19.96 -2.94 45.87
N PHE A 5 20.86 -2.68 44.90
CA PHE A 5 22.01 -3.46 44.36
C PHE A 5 21.75 -4.31 43.10
N ARG A 6 22.02 -3.83 41.87
CA ARG A 6 23.31 -3.62 41.14
C ARG A 6 23.77 -4.86 40.32
N LEU A 7 23.65 -4.70 39.00
CA LEU A 7 24.53 -5.13 37.91
C LEU A 7 25.63 -6.16 38.22
N VAL A 8 25.55 -7.33 37.58
CA VAL A 8 26.72 -8.13 37.17
C VAL A 8 26.50 -8.58 35.73
N PHE A 9 27.34 -8.07 34.83
CA PHE A 9 27.55 -8.57 33.47
C PHE A 9 28.30 -9.90 33.57
N ILE A 10 27.73 -11.00 33.07
CA ILE A 10 28.52 -12.18 32.70
C ILE A 10 28.24 -12.48 31.24
N VAL A 11 29.25 -12.14 30.44
CA VAL A 11 29.44 -12.62 29.08
C VAL A 11 29.71 -14.12 29.17
N SER A 12 28.77 -14.92 28.71
CA SER A 12 29.00 -16.34 28.42
C SER A 12 28.85 -16.55 26.92
N VAL A 13 30.00 -16.52 26.23
CA VAL A 13 30.13 -16.95 24.83
C VAL A 13 29.93 -18.45 24.80
N GLY A 14 28.71 -18.88 24.46
CA GLY A 14 28.40 -20.25 24.11
C GLY A 14 28.56 -20.45 22.62
N ILE A 15 29.67 -21.05 22.19
CA ILE A 15 29.83 -21.54 20.82
C ILE A 15 28.93 -22.78 20.70
N PHE A 16 27.76 -22.62 20.09
CA PHE A 16 26.91 -23.73 19.68
C PHE A 16 27.04 -23.90 18.16
N ALA A 17 27.78 -24.92 17.75
CA ALA A 17 27.82 -25.38 16.37
C ALA A 17 26.50 -26.10 16.06
N ALA A 18 25.54 -25.39 15.46
CA ALA A 18 24.34 -25.97 14.89
C ALA A 18 24.48 -26.01 13.36
N ALA A 19 24.30 -27.21 12.80
CA ALA A 19 24.38 -27.52 11.38
C ALA A 19 23.55 -26.52 10.54
N ALA A 20 24.19 -25.85 9.59
CA ALA A 20 23.51 -25.01 8.63
C ALA A 20 22.73 -25.91 7.66
N THR A 21 21.44 -26.15 7.92
CA THR A 21 20.50 -26.48 6.85
C THR A 21 20.47 -25.30 5.89
N VAL A 22 21.20 -25.43 4.78
CA VAL A 22 21.09 -24.55 3.63
C VAL A 22 19.70 -24.81 3.02
N PHE A 23 18.68 -24.15 3.56
CA PHE A 23 17.43 -24.01 2.83
C PHE A 23 17.79 -23.21 1.58
N ALA A 24 17.76 -23.87 0.43
CA ALA A 24 17.79 -23.21 -0.86
C ALA A 24 16.63 -22.22 -0.88
N GLN A 25 16.94 -20.94 -0.63
CA GLN A 25 16.03 -19.84 -0.86
C GLN A 25 15.91 -19.75 -2.38
N THR A 26 14.95 -20.48 -2.97
CA THR A 26 14.44 -20.10 -4.27
C THR A 26 14.04 -18.65 -4.13
N PRO A 27 14.63 -17.71 -4.88
CA PRO A 27 14.12 -16.35 -4.87
C PRO A 27 12.67 -16.48 -5.30
N GLU A 28 11.74 -16.27 -4.37
CA GLU A 28 10.39 -15.90 -4.75
C GLU A 28 10.61 -14.69 -5.65
N SER A 29 10.44 -14.91 -6.95
CA SER A 29 10.28 -13.82 -7.89
C SER A 29 8.90 -13.23 -7.58
N GLY A 30 8.78 -12.58 -6.42
CA GLY A 30 7.68 -11.73 -6.02
C GLY A 30 7.79 -10.45 -6.85
N THR A 31 7.42 -10.58 -8.12
CA THR A 31 7.63 -9.64 -9.22
C THR A 31 6.57 -8.55 -9.29
N THR A 32 6.24 -7.91 -8.16
CA THR A 32 5.46 -6.67 -8.20
C THR A 32 6.36 -5.58 -8.80
N ASP A 33 5.88 -4.82 -9.79
CA ASP A 33 6.67 -3.71 -10.35
C ASP A 33 6.78 -2.61 -9.27
N PRO A 34 7.98 -2.32 -8.74
CA PRO A 34 8.10 -1.37 -7.63
C PRO A 34 7.58 0.04 -7.95
N GLY A 35 7.61 0.43 -9.23
CA GLY A 35 7.09 1.71 -9.68
C GLY A 35 5.56 1.74 -9.75
N VAL A 36 4.94 0.63 -10.18
CA VAL A 36 3.47 0.47 -10.17
C VAL A 36 2.98 0.49 -8.73
N GLN A 37 3.57 -0.31 -7.85
CA GLN A 37 3.18 -0.40 -6.43
C GLN A 37 3.27 0.94 -5.71
N ARG A 38 4.41 1.65 -5.84
CA ARG A 38 4.59 2.97 -5.22
C ARG A 38 3.56 4.00 -5.68
N ARG A 39 3.12 3.92 -6.95
CA ARG A 39 2.06 4.79 -7.45
C ARG A 39 0.69 4.42 -6.88
N MET A 40 0.40 3.15 -6.64
CA MET A 40 -0.86 2.73 -6.00
C MET A 40 -0.91 3.24 -4.55
N GLU A 41 0.17 3.06 -3.80
CA GLU A 41 0.29 3.58 -2.42
C GLU A 41 0.08 5.10 -2.35
N ASN A 42 0.70 5.86 -3.26
CA ASN A 42 0.51 7.31 -3.32
C ASN A 42 -0.95 7.70 -3.66
N GLN A 43 -1.63 6.90 -4.47
CA GLN A 43 -3.03 7.15 -4.83
C GLN A 43 -3.96 6.83 -3.65
N ASP A 44 -3.73 5.74 -2.93
CA ASP A 44 -4.47 5.37 -1.72
C ASP A 44 -4.33 6.46 -0.66
N GLN A 45 -3.11 6.95 -0.42
CA GLN A 45 -2.89 8.09 0.48
C GLN A 45 -3.68 9.35 0.07
N ARG A 46 -3.79 9.64 -1.23
CA ARG A 46 -4.57 10.78 -1.71
C ARG A 46 -6.07 10.59 -1.51
N ILE A 47 -6.56 9.36 -1.64
CA ILE A 47 -7.95 8.98 -1.36
C ILE A 47 -8.22 9.14 0.14
N ASP A 48 -7.34 8.62 0.99
CA ASP A 48 -7.45 8.74 2.45
C ASP A 48 -7.48 10.20 2.91
N GLN A 49 -6.59 11.04 2.37
CA GLN A 49 -6.62 12.48 2.62
C GLN A 49 -7.93 13.12 2.15
N GLY A 50 -8.49 12.67 1.02
CA GLY A 50 -9.77 13.14 0.53
C GLY A 50 -10.93 12.77 1.46
N VAL A 51 -10.89 11.56 2.02
CA VAL A 51 -11.86 11.09 3.03
C VAL A 51 -11.73 11.90 4.32
N GLN A 52 -10.50 12.05 4.85
CA GLN A 52 -10.25 12.77 6.10
C GLN A 52 -10.63 14.26 6.02
N SER A 53 -10.37 14.90 4.87
CA SER A 53 -10.74 16.30 4.65
C SER A 53 -12.23 16.50 4.29
N GLY A 54 -12.96 15.42 4.02
CA GLY A 54 -14.33 15.48 3.51
C GLY A 54 -14.45 15.94 2.06
N ALA A 55 -13.33 16.04 1.33
CA ALA A 55 -13.28 16.34 -0.09
C ALA A 55 -13.73 15.17 -0.97
N LEU A 56 -13.83 13.95 -0.42
CA LEU A 56 -14.43 12.79 -1.09
C LEU A 56 -15.62 12.29 -0.29
N THR A 57 -16.73 12.05 -0.97
CA THR A 57 -17.90 11.37 -0.40
C THR A 57 -17.64 9.85 -0.31
N PRO A 58 -18.36 9.11 0.57
CA PRO A 58 -18.20 7.66 0.66
C PRO A 58 -18.43 6.92 -0.66
N ARG A 59 -19.33 7.43 -1.51
CA ARG A 59 -19.62 6.86 -2.83
C ARG A 59 -18.45 7.04 -3.79
N GLU A 60 -17.81 8.19 -3.78
CA GLU A 60 -16.65 8.50 -4.62
C GLU A 60 -15.44 7.70 -4.17
N THR A 61 -15.18 7.65 -2.86
CA THR A 61 -14.15 6.79 -2.27
C THR A 61 -14.32 5.34 -2.70
N GLY A 62 -15.53 4.78 -2.63
CA GLY A 62 -15.80 3.42 -3.08
C GLY A 62 -15.51 3.21 -4.56
N LYS A 63 -15.83 4.20 -5.41
CA LYS A 63 -15.51 4.14 -6.85
C LYS A 63 -14.00 4.21 -7.12
N LEU A 64 -13.28 5.08 -6.43
CA LEU A 64 -11.84 5.24 -6.57
C LEU A 64 -11.08 4.00 -6.07
N ALA A 65 -11.50 3.41 -4.94
CA ALA A 65 -10.94 2.15 -4.42
C ALA A 65 -11.18 0.98 -5.39
N ALA A 66 -12.38 0.89 -5.96
CA ALA A 66 -12.68 -0.13 -6.98
C ALA A 66 -11.80 0.03 -8.23
N ASP A 67 -11.46 1.26 -8.61
CA ASP A 67 -10.56 1.51 -9.72
C ASP A 67 -9.11 1.09 -9.41
N GLN A 68 -8.60 1.33 -8.19
CA GLN A 68 -7.29 0.83 -7.76
C GLN A 68 -7.26 -0.71 -7.79
N ALA A 69 -8.27 -1.36 -7.22
CA ALA A 69 -8.38 -2.83 -7.22
C ALA A 69 -8.38 -3.43 -8.64
N ARG A 70 -9.06 -2.78 -9.60
CA ARG A 70 -9.03 -3.22 -11.02
C ARG A 70 -7.65 -3.08 -11.65
N ILE A 71 -6.88 -2.05 -11.28
CA ILE A 71 -5.51 -1.86 -11.76
C ILE A 71 -4.61 -2.97 -11.19
N GLN A 72 -4.75 -3.27 -9.89
CA GLN A 72 -4.00 -4.32 -9.21
C GLN A 72 -4.28 -5.69 -9.87
N GLN A 73 -5.54 -6.02 -10.09
CA GLN A 73 -5.91 -7.26 -10.78
C GLN A 73 -5.39 -7.29 -12.23
N THR A 74 -5.31 -6.13 -12.90
CA THR A 74 -4.73 -6.05 -14.25
C THR A 74 -3.24 -6.36 -14.21
N GLU A 75 -2.50 -5.79 -13.26
CA GLU A 75 -1.08 -6.06 -13.05
C GLU A 75 -0.85 -7.54 -12.74
N GLU A 76 -1.62 -8.10 -11.82
CA GLU A 76 -1.56 -9.52 -11.45
C GLU A 76 -1.82 -10.46 -12.63
N ARG A 77 -2.74 -10.10 -13.51
CA ARG A 77 -2.99 -10.87 -14.74
C ARG A 77 -1.83 -10.74 -15.72
N MET A 78 -1.31 -9.52 -15.92
CA MET A 78 -0.20 -9.28 -16.85
C MET A 78 1.11 -9.94 -16.40
N ARG A 79 1.33 -10.12 -15.09
CA ARG A 79 2.52 -10.83 -14.59
C ARG A 79 2.39 -12.35 -14.58
N SER A 80 1.24 -12.91 -14.97
CA SER A 80 0.98 -14.35 -14.84
C SER A 80 1.86 -15.22 -15.75
N ASP A 81 2.42 -14.65 -16.82
CA ASP A 81 3.39 -15.28 -17.72
C ASP A 81 4.86 -15.05 -17.31
N GLY A 82 5.09 -14.37 -16.17
CA GLY A 82 6.39 -14.19 -15.54
C GLY A 82 6.65 -12.74 -15.16
N ASN A 83 6.87 -11.88 -16.15
CA ASN A 83 7.29 -10.49 -15.97
C ASN A 83 6.58 -9.56 -16.93
N LEU A 84 6.27 -8.35 -16.47
CA LEU A 84 5.68 -7.31 -17.30
C LEU A 84 6.63 -6.90 -18.44
N THR A 85 6.14 -7.05 -19.68
CA THR A 85 6.76 -6.49 -20.87
C THR A 85 6.72 -4.96 -20.85
N GLY A 86 7.54 -4.31 -21.67
CA GLY A 86 7.53 -2.84 -21.78
C GLY A 86 6.16 -2.27 -22.19
N GLN A 87 5.42 -2.98 -23.05
CA GLN A 87 4.08 -2.57 -23.49
C GLN A 87 3.06 -2.67 -22.36
N GLU A 88 3.13 -3.71 -21.54
CA GLU A 88 2.25 -3.89 -20.38
C GLU A 88 2.51 -2.85 -19.30
N ARG A 89 3.80 -2.54 -19.03
CA ARG A 89 4.17 -1.43 -18.14
C ARG A 89 3.60 -0.11 -18.63
N GLN A 90 3.68 0.17 -19.93
CA GLN A 90 3.08 1.39 -20.50
C GLN A 90 1.56 1.41 -20.34
N LYS A 91 0.89 0.28 -20.56
CA LYS A 91 -0.56 0.15 -20.36
C LYS A 91 -0.98 0.34 -18.90
N LEU A 92 -0.22 -0.21 -17.95
CA LEU A 92 -0.42 0.02 -16.52
C LEU A 92 -0.18 1.48 -16.15
N LYS A 93 0.88 2.09 -16.68
CA LYS A 93 1.16 3.52 -16.50
C LYS A 93 -0.03 4.37 -16.97
N THR A 94 -0.55 4.16 -18.17
CA THR A 94 -1.73 4.90 -18.65
C THR A 94 -2.97 4.69 -17.78
N LYS A 95 -3.17 3.48 -17.24
CA LYS A 95 -4.28 3.20 -16.30
C LYS A 95 -4.11 3.97 -14.99
N GLN A 96 -2.90 4.01 -14.44
CA GLN A 96 -2.59 4.77 -13.23
C GLN A 96 -2.68 6.28 -13.45
N ASP A 97 -2.22 6.79 -14.59
CA ASP A 97 -2.34 8.21 -14.94
C ASP A 97 -3.82 8.63 -14.95
N ARG A 98 -4.69 7.84 -15.61
CA ARG A 98 -6.14 8.07 -15.61
C ARG A 98 -6.79 7.97 -14.22
N ALA A 99 -6.33 7.04 -13.38
CA ALA A 99 -6.84 6.92 -12.02
C ALA A 99 -6.41 8.12 -11.16
N SER A 100 -5.16 8.58 -11.31
CA SER A 100 -4.66 9.78 -10.67
C SER A 100 -5.46 11.03 -11.04
N ASP A 101 -5.80 11.18 -12.33
CA ASP A 101 -6.63 12.29 -12.82
C ASP A 101 -8.04 12.23 -12.21
N ARG A 102 -8.66 11.04 -12.14
CA ARG A 102 -9.95 10.87 -11.47
C ARG A 102 -9.89 11.23 -9.99
N ILE A 103 -8.85 10.80 -9.27
CA ILE A 103 -8.66 11.19 -7.86
C ILE A 103 -8.53 12.71 -7.74
N TYR A 104 -7.79 13.35 -8.65
CA TYR A 104 -7.65 14.81 -8.64
C TYR A 104 -9.00 15.49 -8.88
N GLN A 105 -9.73 15.10 -9.93
CA GLN A 105 -11.02 15.66 -10.27
C GLN A 105 -12.02 15.52 -9.12
N GLN A 106 -12.15 14.32 -8.55
CA GLN A 106 -13.10 14.07 -7.44
C GLN A 106 -12.74 14.85 -6.18
N LYS A 107 -11.46 15.08 -5.89
CA LYS A 107 -11.06 15.94 -4.76
C LYS A 107 -11.37 17.43 -4.97
N HIS A 108 -11.62 17.86 -6.21
CA HIS A 108 -11.79 19.27 -6.58
C HIS A 108 -13.15 19.59 -7.21
N ASP A 109 -14.05 18.62 -7.38
CA ASP A 109 -15.34 18.82 -8.08
C ASP A 109 -16.42 19.50 -7.21
N HIS A 110 -15.99 20.17 -6.13
CA HIS A 110 -16.80 20.89 -5.16
C HIS A 110 -17.85 20.05 -4.41
N GLN A 111 -17.90 18.73 -4.65
CA GLN A 111 -18.68 17.83 -3.83
C GLN A 111 -18.02 17.71 -2.45
N ARG A 112 -18.84 17.60 -1.41
CA ARG A 112 -18.38 17.40 -0.04
C ARG A 112 -19.14 16.26 0.58
N ALA A 113 -18.45 15.47 1.41
CA ALA A 113 -19.11 14.47 2.23
C ALA A 113 -20.24 15.14 3.04
N PRO A 114 -21.45 14.55 3.09
CA PRO A 114 -22.52 15.09 3.90
C PRO A 114 -22.04 15.15 5.35
N VAL A 115 -21.99 16.36 5.92
CA VAL A 115 -21.69 16.55 7.33
C VAL A 115 -22.76 15.79 8.10
N LYS A 116 -22.38 14.78 8.88
CA LYS A 116 -23.28 14.17 9.86
C LYS A 116 -23.67 15.28 10.83
N GLN A 117 -24.79 15.96 10.57
CA GLN A 117 -25.35 16.92 11.53
C GLN A 117 -25.73 16.10 12.76
N GLY A 118 -24.98 16.28 13.84
CA GLY A 118 -25.37 15.79 15.16
C GLY A 118 -26.75 16.33 15.55
N PRO A 119 -27.47 15.69 16.48
CA PRO A 119 -28.81 16.12 16.87
C PRO A 119 -28.80 17.61 17.21
N LYS A 120 -29.69 18.35 16.56
CA LYS A 120 -29.97 19.74 16.91
C LYS A 120 -30.68 19.70 18.25
N ASN A 121 -29.96 20.00 19.33
CA ASN A 121 -30.56 20.29 20.63
C ASN A 121 -31.14 21.70 20.62
#